data_AF-X0X574-F1
#
_entry.id   AF-X0X574-F1
#
_cell.length_a   1.000
_cell.length_b   1.000
_cell.length_c   1.000
_cell.angle_alpha   90.00
_cell.angle_beta   90.00
_cell.angle_gamma   90.00
#
_symmetry.space_group_name_H-M   'P 1'
#
loop_
_entity.id
_entity.type
_entity.pdbx_description
1 polymer ?
#
loop_
_entity_poly.entity_id
_entity_poly.type
_entity_poly.pdbx_seq_one_letter_code
_entity_poly.pdbx_strand_id
1 'polypeptide(L)'
;MHSQSLTGKWQFRQAGTDEWMPATVPGGVHTDLLALGLIPDPFVAENEHEVMWVAEADWEYRRAFIPGADLLTEERAFLVADGLDTLAE
;
A
#
# COMPACT_ATOMS: atom_id res chain seq x y z
N MET A 1 23.19 10.90 -8.14
CA MET A 1 21.95 10.12 -8.26
C MET A 1 20.92 10.80 -7.38
N HIS A 2 19.98 11.50 -8.00
CA HIS A 2 18.88 12.12 -7.29
C HIS A 2 17.80 11.06 -7.01
N SER A 3 17.25 11.05 -5.80
CA SER A 3 16.16 10.14 -5.43
C SER A 3 15.08 10.90 -4.69
N GLN A 4 13.85 10.48 -4.92
CA GLN A 4 12.68 10.99 -4.21
C GLN A 4 11.94 9.80 -3.61
N SER A 5 11.86 9.77 -2.28
CA SER A 5 11.13 8.72 -1.59
C SER A 5 9.63 8.82 -1.89
N LEU A 6 9.02 7.67 -2.19
CA LEU A 6 7.57 7.50 -2.25
C LEU A 6 7.02 6.88 -0.97
N THR A 7 7.78 6.82 0.14
CA THR A 7 7.27 6.36 1.44
C THR A 7 6.29 7.35 2.07
N GLY A 8 5.51 6.89 3.04
CA GLY A 8 4.51 7.68 3.78
C GLY A 8 3.09 7.40 3.32
N LYS A 9 2.33 8.47 3.06
CA LYS A 9 0.89 8.41 2.82
C LYS A 9 0.55 7.89 1.43
N TRP A 10 -0.26 6.85 1.38
CA TRP A 10 -0.85 6.26 0.19
C TRP A 10 -2.36 6.15 0.38
N GLN A 11 -3.05 5.66 -0.64
CA GLN A 11 -4.40 5.17 -0.51
C GLN A 11 -4.47 3.72 -0.98
N PHE A 12 -5.37 2.95 -0.40
CA PHE A 12 -5.65 1.59 -0.82
C PHE A 12 -7.15 1.32 -0.87
N ARG A 13 -7.54 0.29 -1.61
CA ARG A 13 -8.91 -0.23 -1.65
C ARG A 13 -8.93 -1.71 -1.98
N GLN A 14 -10.03 -2.37 -1.66
CA GLN A 14 -10.34 -3.66 -2.24
C GLN A 14 -10.68 -3.47 -3.73
N ALA A 15 -10.12 -4.30 -4.60
CA ALA A 15 -10.35 -4.19 -6.04
C ALA A 15 -11.85 -4.32 -6.37
N GLY A 16 -12.33 -3.51 -7.32
CA GLY A 16 -13.74 -3.45 -7.69
C GLY A 16 -14.65 -2.63 -6.76
N THR A 17 -14.13 -2.08 -5.67
CA THR A 17 -14.86 -1.12 -4.82
C THR A 17 -14.54 0.32 -5.20
N ASP A 18 -15.43 1.27 -4.89
CA ASP A 18 -15.24 2.69 -5.24
C ASP A 18 -14.45 3.47 -4.19
N GLU A 19 -14.45 3.00 -2.94
CA GLU A 19 -13.93 3.75 -1.80
C GLU A 19 -12.42 3.57 -1.63
N TRP A 20 -11.69 4.69 -1.65
CA TRP A 20 -10.25 4.72 -1.37
C TRP A 20 -9.99 5.15 0.06
N MET A 21 -9.30 4.31 0.80
CA MET A 21 -8.99 4.52 2.22
C MET A 21 -7.52 4.92 2.41
N PRO A 22 -7.15 5.59 3.52
CA PRO A 22 -5.75 5.90 3.82
C PRO A 22 -4.90 4.64 4.01
N ALA A 23 -3.67 4.66 3.50
CA ALA A 23 -2.68 3.60 3.68
C ALA A 23 -1.29 4.16 4.00
N THR A 24 -0.42 3.33 4.57
CA THR A 24 0.98 3.65 4.86
C THR A 24 1.94 2.70 4.13
N VAL A 25 2.90 3.27 3.40
CA VAL A 25 3.96 2.49 2.72
C VAL A 25 5.34 2.94 3.24
N PRO A 26 6.23 2.03 3.68
CA PRO A 26 6.07 0.56 3.70
C PRO A 26 5.01 0.10 4.72
N GLY A 27 4.29 -0.97 4.37
CA GLY A 27 3.17 -1.52 5.12
C GLY A 27 2.49 -2.63 4.32
N GLY A 28 1.27 -3.01 4.71
CA GLY A 28 0.46 -3.97 3.99
C GLY A 28 -1.02 -3.92 4.36
N VAL A 29 -1.84 -4.65 3.61
CA VAL A 29 -3.30 -4.58 3.67
C VAL A 29 -3.83 -4.82 5.10
N HIS A 30 -3.37 -5.88 5.77
CA HIS A 30 -3.80 -6.19 7.14
C HIS A 30 -3.48 -5.05 8.11
N THR A 31 -2.29 -4.44 8.00
CA THR A 31 -1.90 -3.33 8.89
C THR A 31 -2.70 -2.06 8.60
N ASP A 32 -3.04 -1.79 7.34
CA ASP A 32 -3.85 -0.63 6.97
C ASP A 32 -5.32 -0.81 7.42
N LEU A 33 -5.92 -1.99 7.22
CA LEU A 33 -7.27 -2.31 7.70
C LEU A 33 -7.35 -2.27 9.23
N LEU A 34 -6.35 -2.82 9.93
CA LEU A 34 -6.29 -2.80 11.39
C LEU A 34 -6.17 -1.37 11.93
N ALA A 35 -5.33 -0.53 11.31
CA ALA A 35 -5.18 0.88 11.69
C ALA A 35 -6.48 1.69 11.50
N LEU A 36 -7.35 1.28 10.56
CA LEU A 36 -8.67 1.85 10.35
C LEU A 36 -9.77 1.21 11.21
N GLY A 37 -9.46 0.16 11.97
CA GLY A 37 -10.43 -0.57 12.78
C GLY A 37 -11.44 -1.37 11.96
N LEU A 38 -11.10 -1.72 10.70
CA LEU A 38 -11.97 -2.46 9.79
C LEU A 38 -11.85 -3.99 9.95
N ILE A 39 -10.78 -4.44 10.60
CA ILE A 39 -10.61 -5.82 11.04
C ILE A 39 -10.24 -5.84 12.53
N PRO A 40 -10.59 -6.90 13.26
CA PRO A 40 -10.10 -7.10 14.62
C PRO A 40 -8.59 -7.40 14.62
N ASP A 41 -7.94 -7.29 15.79
CA ASP A 41 -6.54 -7.70 15.94
C ASP A 41 -6.42 -9.20 15.65
N PRO A 42 -5.70 -9.61 14.58
CA PRO A 42 -5.63 -11.01 14.16
C PRO A 42 -4.89 -11.91 15.16
N PHE A 43 -4.13 -11.34 16.10
CA PHE A 43 -3.40 -12.11 17.11
C PHE A 43 -4.22 -12.37 18.39
N VAL A 44 -5.47 -11.90 18.46
CA VAL A 44 -6.35 -12.11 19.61
C VAL A 44 -7.32 -13.25 19.35
N ALA A 45 -7.34 -14.24 20.25
CA ALA A 45 -8.28 -15.38 20.22
C ALA A 45 -8.32 -16.09 18.86
N GLU A 46 -9.51 -16.21 18.26
CA GLU A 46 -9.74 -16.88 16.96
C GLU A 46 -9.94 -15.88 15.81
N ASN A 47 -9.55 -14.60 16.01
CA ASN A 47 -9.72 -13.55 15.00
C ASN A 47 -8.96 -13.83 13.70
N GLU A 48 -7.95 -14.70 13.71
CA GLU A 48 -7.30 -15.18 12.49
C GLU A 48 -8.32 -15.68 11.45
N HIS A 49 -9.34 -16.41 11.89
CA HIS A 49 -10.39 -16.92 11.01
C HIS A 49 -11.29 -15.80 10.48
N GLU A 50 -11.53 -14.76 11.30
CA GLU A 50 -12.36 -13.61 10.92
C GLU A 50 -11.70 -12.71 9.87
N VAL A 51 -10.37 -12.74 9.77
CA VAL A 51 -9.62 -11.91 8.82
C VAL A 51 -9.17 -12.65 7.55
N MET A 52 -9.45 -13.94 7.42
CA MET A 52 -9.02 -14.74 6.25
C MET A 52 -9.43 -14.15 4.90
N TRP A 53 -10.62 -13.53 4.84
CA TRP A 53 -11.15 -12.92 3.62
C TRP A 53 -10.22 -11.86 3.02
N VAL A 54 -9.36 -11.23 3.84
CA VAL A 54 -8.41 -10.21 3.40
C VAL A 54 -7.41 -10.79 2.39
N ALA A 55 -6.97 -12.03 2.60
CA ALA A 55 -6.03 -12.72 1.71
C ALA A 55 -6.70 -13.30 0.45
N GLU A 56 -8.03 -13.43 0.44
CA GLU A 56 -8.81 -13.96 -0.68
C GLU A 56 -9.25 -12.85 -1.66
N ALA A 57 -9.03 -11.58 -1.30
CA ALA A 57 -9.39 -10.43 -2.10
C ALA A 57 -8.17 -9.79 -2.77
N ASP A 58 -8.40 -9.19 -3.94
CA ASP A 58 -7.41 -8.35 -4.61
C ASP A 58 -7.42 -6.93 -4.01
N TRP A 59 -6.24 -6.31 -3.97
CA TRP A 59 -6.05 -4.99 -3.37
C TRP A 59 -5.30 -4.05 -4.31
N GLU A 60 -5.73 -2.80 -4.34
CA GLU A 60 -5.11 -1.77 -5.15
C GLU A 60 -4.52 -0.69 -4.25
N TYR A 61 -3.27 -0.29 -4.54
CA TYR A 61 -2.60 0.83 -3.89
C TYR A 61 -2.36 1.96 -4.89
N ARG A 62 -2.49 3.21 -4.45
CA ARG A 62 -2.17 4.39 -5.28
C ARG A 62 -1.53 5.53 -4.50
N ARG A 63 -0.76 6.33 -5.23
CA ARG A 63 -0.22 7.61 -4.77
C ARG A 63 0.00 8.56 -5.95
N ALA A 64 -0.39 9.81 -5.76
CA ALA A 64 0.04 10.91 -6.62
C ALA A 64 1.27 11.58 -5.99
N PHE A 65 2.24 11.97 -6.82
CA PHE A 65 3.41 12.72 -6.40
C PHE A 65 3.86 13.67 -7.50
N ILE A 66 4.56 14.74 -7.10
CA ILE A 66 5.22 15.66 -8.03
C ILE A 66 6.72 15.30 -8.00
N PRO A 67 7.33 14.97 -9.15
CA PRO A 67 8.77 14.74 -9.21
C PRO A 67 9.55 16.00 -8.84
N GLY A 68 10.63 15.84 -8.06
CA GLY A 68 11.55 16.91 -7.72
C GLY A 68 12.26 17.43 -8.98
N ALA A 69 12.59 18.73 -8.99
CA ALA A 69 13.22 19.38 -10.13
C ALA A 69 14.50 18.66 -10.59
N ASP A 70 15.33 18.22 -9.65
CA ASP A 70 16.57 17.50 -9.95
C ASP A 70 16.31 16.17 -10.69
N LEU A 71 15.26 15.43 -10.31
CA LEU A 71 14.88 14.17 -10.97
C LEU A 71 14.44 14.40 -12.42
N LEU A 72 13.79 15.54 -12.70
CA LEU A 72 13.33 15.91 -14.03
C LEU A 72 14.47 16.29 -14.99
N THR A 73 15.66 16.57 -14.46
CA THR A 73 16.84 16.86 -15.29
C THR A 73 17.61 15.62 -15.73
N GLU A 74 17.30 14.46 -15.16
CA GLU A 74 17.96 13.21 -15.48
C GLU A 74 17.45 12.65 -16.82
N GLU A 75 18.35 12.09 -17.64
CA GLU A 75 18.01 11.45 -18.92
C GLU A 75 17.14 10.19 -18.71
N ARG A 76 17.28 9.55 -17.54
CA ARG A 76 16.57 8.31 -17.18
C ARG A 76 16.06 8.39 -15.75
N ALA A 77 14.82 7.95 -15.56
CA ALA A 77 14.23 7.77 -14.24
C ALA A 77 13.91 6.28 -14.02
N PHE A 78 14.10 5.83 -12.79
CA PHE A 78 13.77 4.47 -12.36
C PHE A 78 12.75 4.55 -11.22
N LEU A 79 11.67 3.79 -11.33
CA LEU A 79 10.81 3.48 -10.19
C LEU A 79 11.37 2.23 -9.51
N VAL A 80 11.78 2.37 -8.25
CA VAL A 80 12.42 1.29 -7.49
C VAL A 80 11.51 0.91 -6.33
N ALA A 81 11.11 -0.36 -6.30
CA ALA A 81 10.43 -0.98 -5.17
C ALA A 81 11.38 -2.00 -4.53
N ASP A 82 11.78 -1.76 -3.28
CA ASP A 82 12.68 -2.66 -2.56
C ASP A 82 12.01 -4.01 -2.21
N GLY A 83 10.67 -4.03 -2.17
CA GLY A 83 9.87 -5.24 -2.00
C GLY A 83 8.42 -5.02 -2.39
N LEU A 84 7.84 -6.02 -3.06
CA LEU A 84 6.42 -6.14 -3.37
C LEU A 84 6.00 -7.55 -2.93
N ASP A 85 4.95 -7.66 -2.13
CA ASP A 85 4.43 -8.93 -1.62
C ASP A 85 3.03 -9.18 -2.21
N THR A 86 2.86 -10.03 -3.23
CA THR A 86 3.92 -10.59 -4.08
C THR A 86 3.56 -10.44 -5.57
N LEU A 87 2.30 -10.71 -5.95
CA LEU A 87 1.80 -10.49 -7.30
C LEU A 87 1.24 -9.07 -7.41
N ALA A 88 1.85 -8.24 -8.27
CA ALA A 88 1.47 -6.84 -8.47
C ALA A 88 1.61 -6.45 -9.94
N GLU A 89 0.74 -5.56 -10.41
CA GLU A 89 0.72 -4.99 -11.77
C GLU A 89 0.96 -3.47 -11.77
#